data_AF-A0A2G5QHH9-F1
#
_entry.id   AF-A0A2G5QHH9-F1
#
_cell.length_a   1.000
_cell.length_b   1.000
_cell.length_c   1.000
_cell.angle_alpha   90.00
_cell.angle_beta   90.00
_cell.angle_gamma   90.00
#
_symmetry.space_group_name_H-M   'P 1'
#
loop_
_entity.id
_entity.type
_entity.pdbx_description
1 polymer ?
#
loop_
_entity_poly.entity_id
_entity_poly.type
_entity_poly.pdbx_seq_one_letter_code
_entity_poly.pdbx_strand_id
1 'polypeptide(L)'
;MFEFTKTTFDHIDDDLIAQHLASGMPRYSNTLYLLGGGFIRRWTDDEAAARTQLQADRTDPNLSWAIAFDHMTVWAVDVAFAPNSKSAEQLRAECDEALDAMFERWVSAEEGAR
;
A
#
# COMPACT_ATOMS: atom_id res chain seq x y z
N MET A 1 1.78 -15.66 18.76
CA MET A 1 2.72 -14.68 18.19
C MET A 1 3.10 -15.22 16.82
N PHE A 2 2.51 -14.68 15.75
CA PHE A 2 2.84 -15.11 14.40
C PHE A 2 4.10 -14.37 13.97
N GLU A 3 5.22 -15.07 13.88
CA GLU A 3 6.40 -14.58 13.16
C GLU A 3 6.09 -14.67 11.66
N PHE A 4 5.82 -13.54 11.05
CA PHE A 4 5.94 -13.42 9.60
C PHE A 4 7.43 -13.57 9.27
N THR A 5 7.81 -14.73 8.75
CA THR A 5 9.13 -14.91 8.15
C THR A 5 9.19 -13.94 6.98
N LYS A 6 9.91 -12.84 7.17
CA LYS A 6 10.12 -11.84 6.13
C LYS A 6 11.00 -12.51 5.07
N THR A 7 10.36 -13.10 4.05
CA THR A 7 11.07 -13.47 2.82
C THR A 7 11.52 -12.16 2.19
N THR A 8 12.71 -11.70 2.55
CA THR A 8 13.33 -10.54 1.92
C THR A 8 13.78 -10.96 0.54
N PHE A 9 13.02 -10.56 -0.47
CA PHE A 9 13.54 -10.45 -1.84
C PHE A 9 14.48 -9.23 -1.90
N ASP A 10 15.56 -9.26 -1.11
CA ASP A 10 16.59 -8.21 -1.09
C ASP A 10 17.50 -8.42 -2.30
N HIS A 11 17.02 -7.95 -3.45
CA HIS A 11 17.81 -7.89 -4.68
C HIS A 11 18.11 -6.44 -5.10
N ILE A 12 17.81 -5.48 -4.23
CA ILE A 12 18.05 -4.07 -4.52
C ILE A 12 19.37 -3.67 -3.88
N ASP A 13 20.33 -3.37 -4.76
CA ASP A 13 21.65 -2.88 -4.38
C ASP A 13 21.54 -1.47 -3.77
N ASP A 14 22.35 -1.19 -2.75
CA ASP A 14 22.53 0.14 -2.17
C ASP A 14 22.91 1.16 -3.26
N ASP A 15 23.65 0.74 -4.28
CA ASP A 15 23.99 1.58 -5.44
C ASP A 15 22.75 1.96 -6.27
N LEU A 16 21.77 1.06 -6.40
CA LEU A 16 20.51 1.33 -7.11
C LEU A 16 19.66 2.33 -6.32
N ILE A 17 19.64 2.20 -4.99
CA ILE A 17 18.98 3.16 -4.09
C ILE A 17 19.64 4.52 -4.21
N ALA A 18 20.97 4.57 -4.17
CA ALA A 18 21.72 5.82 -4.31
C ALA A 18 21.45 6.50 -5.66
N GLN A 19 21.39 5.74 -6.75
CA GLN A 19 21.06 6.27 -8.08
C GLN A 19 19.62 6.79 -8.18
N HIS A 20 18.65 6.08 -7.58
CA HIS A 20 17.25 6.52 -7.54
C HIS A 20 17.11 7.84 -6.79
N LEU A 21 17.73 7.96 -5.61
CA LEU A 21 17.74 9.20 -4.83
C LEU A 21 18.46 10.33 -5.59
N ALA A 22 19.60 10.03 -6.22
CA ALA A 22 20.33 11.01 -7.04
C ALA A 22 19.54 11.48 -8.27
N SER A 23 18.59 10.69 -8.77
CA SER A 23 17.69 11.07 -9.86
C SER A 23 16.60 12.07 -9.42
N GLY A 24 16.44 12.31 -8.11
CA GLY A 24 15.41 13.18 -7.55
C GLY A 24 14.02 12.54 -7.50
N MET A 25 13.93 11.22 -7.71
CA MET A 25 12.70 10.48 -7.56
C MET A 25 12.51 10.08 -6.09
N PRO A 26 11.31 10.31 -5.51
CA PRO A 26 11.06 9.97 -4.12
C PRO A 26 11.09 8.45 -3.90
N ARG A 27 11.80 7.98 -2.89
CA ARG A 27 11.81 6.56 -2.53
C ARG A 27 10.54 6.12 -1.83
N TYR A 28 9.97 6.96 -0.97
CA TYR A 28 8.80 6.61 -0.16
C TYR A 28 7.60 7.49 -0.48
N SER A 29 6.40 6.96 -0.21
CA SER A 29 5.19 7.77 -0.17
C SER A 29 4.26 7.40 0.97
N ASN A 30 3.52 8.41 1.44
CA ASN A 30 2.31 8.20 2.23
C ASN A 30 1.11 8.45 1.33
N THR A 31 0.22 7.46 1.22
CA THR A 31 -1.07 7.60 0.54
C THR A 31 -2.17 7.63 1.58
N LEU A 32 -2.97 8.70 1.57
CA LEU A 32 -4.03 8.97 2.53
C LEU A 32 -5.37 8.82 1.81
N TYR A 33 -6.13 7.79 2.11
CA TYR A 33 -7.43 7.53 1.49
C TYR A 33 -8.53 8.20 2.29
N LEU A 34 -9.30 9.07 1.63
CA LEU A 34 -10.32 9.89 2.27
C LEU A 34 -11.62 9.10 2.46
N LEU A 35 -12.35 9.35 3.55
CA LEU A 35 -13.65 8.72 3.80
C LEU A 35 -14.69 9.03 2.71
N GLY A 36 -14.62 10.22 2.10
CA GLY A 36 -15.49 10.62 1.00
C GLY A 36 -15.08 10.09 -0.38
N GLY A 37 -14.05 9.25 -0.44
CA GLY A 37 -13.42 8.80 -1.68
C GLY A 37 -12.28 9.70 -2.14
N GLY A 38 -11.43 9.15 -3.02
CA GLY A 38 -10.19 9.80 -3.45
C GLY A 38 -9.02 9.58 -2.48
N PHE A 39 -7.86 10.11 -2.85
CA PHE A 39 -6.65 10.01 -2.05
C PHE A 39 -5.75 11.24 -2.20
N ILE A 40 -4.95 11.50 -1.17
CA ILE A 40 -3.82 12.44 -1.21
C ILE A 40 -2.54 11.61 -1.15
N ARG A 41 -1.51 12.02 -1.88
CA ARG A 41 -0.18 11.38 -1.79
C ARG A 41 0.88 12.39 -1.39
N ARG A 42 1.71 12.02 -0.42
CA ARG A 42 2.89 12.74 0.03
C ARG A 42 4.13 11.92 -0.27
N TRP A 43 5.21 12.59 -0.65
CA TRP A 43 6.46 11.96 -1.08
C TRP A 43 7.60 12.33 -0.13
N THR A 44 8.51 11.40 0.11
CA THR A 44 9.71 11.62 0.94
C THR A 44 10.80 10.61 0.60
N ASP A 45 12.06 10.98 0.84
CA ASP A 45 13.21 10.08 0.76
C ASP A 45 13.63 9.52 2.12
N ASP A 46 12.99 10.00 3.19
CA ASP A 46 13.26 9.57 4.57
C ASP A 46 12.16 8.60 5.05
N GLU A 47 12.57 7.35 5.33
CA GLU A 47 11.70 6.31 5.86
C GLU A 47 11.10 6.70 7.21
N ALA A 48 11.90 7.29 8.09
CA ALA A 48 11.45 7.68 9.42
C ALA A 48 10.38 8.78 9.31
N ALA A 49 10.58 9.75 8.41
CA ALA A 49 9.57 10.76 8.11
C ALA A 49 8.26 10.13 7.58
N ALA A 50 8.35 9.16 6.67
CA ALA A 50 7.17 8.45 6.16
C ALA A 50 6.42 7.71 7.28
N ARG A 51 7.14 7.03 8.18
CA ARG A 51 6.56 6.32 9.33
C ARG A 51 5.93 7.29 10.34
N THR A 52 6.62 8.36 10.69
CA THR A 52 6.09 9.39 11.61
C THR A 52 4.82 10.02 11.06
N GLN A 53 4.79 10.34 9.77
CA GLN A 53 3.59 10.90 9.13
C GLN A 53 2.42 9.90 9.18
N LEU A 54 2.67 8.63 8.89
CA LEU A 54 1.64 7.59 8.97
C LEU A 54 1.03 7.48 10.37
N GLN A 55 1.85 7.58 11.43
CA GLN A 55 1.35 7.53 12.80
C GLN A 55 0.49 8.73 13.15
N ALA A 56 0.79 9.92 12.63
CA ALA A 56 -0.07 11.08 12.78
C ALA A 56 -1.42 10.87 12.06
N ASP A 57 -1.38 10.38 10.82
CA ASP A 57 -2.55 10.17 9.96
C ASP A 57 -3.51 9.11 10.52
N ARG A 58 -3.03 8.16 11.33
CA ARG A 58 -3.86 7.12 11.99
C ARG A 58 -5.02 7.70 12.80
N THR A 59 -4.85 8.91 13.33
CA THR A 59 -5.85 9.57 14.18
C THR A 59 -6.70 10.59 13.42
N ASP A 60 -6.47 10.79 12.12
CA ASP A 60 -7.24 11.74 11.33
C ASP A 60 -8.66 11.20 11.07
N PRO A 61 -9.71 11.89 11.57
CA PRO A 61 -11.09 11.43 11.42
C PRO A 61 -11.61 11.53 9.98
N ASN A 62 -10.88 12.17 9.07
CA ASN A 62 -11.29 12.31 7.66
C ASN A 62 -10.75 11.17 6.78
N LEU A 63 -9.87 10.33 7.32
CA LEU A 63 -9.25 9.24 6.57
C LEU A 63 -9.98 7.92 6.81
N SER A 64 -10.13 7.15 5.74
CA SER A 64 -10.54 5.76 5.80
C SER A 64 -9.35 4.90 6.25
N TRP A 65 -8.21 5.07 5.58
CA TRP A 65 -6.95 4.41 5.91
C TRP A 65 -5.79 5.16 5.26
N ALA A 66 -4.58 4.88 5.70
CA ALA A 66 -3.35 5.39 5.13
C ALA A 66 -2.30 4.29 5.00
N ILE A 67 -1.37 4.45 4.06
CA ILE A 67 -0.27 3.51 3.83
C ILE A 67 1.03 4.27 3.58
N ALA A 68 2.12 3.81 4.20
CA ALA A 68 3.48 4.17 3.83
C ALA A 68 4.05 3.09 2.91
N PHE A 69 4.64 3.48 1.78
CA PHE A 69 5.14 2.58 0.75
C PHE A 69 6.58 2.90 0.39
N ASP A 70 7.41 1.88 0.17
CA ASP A 70 8.76 2.00 -0.40
C ASP A 70 8.71 1.56 -1.85
N HIS A 71 8.97 2.50 -2.74
CA HIS A 71 8.84 2.35 -4.19
C HIS A 71 9.98 1.55 -4.82
N MET A 72 11.09 1.38 -4.12
CA MET A 72 12.23 0.63 -4.65
C MET A 72 11.97 -0.87 -4.52
N THR A 73 11.69 -1.30 -3.30
CA THR A 73 11.47 -2.70 -2.90
C THR A 73 10.01 -3.13 -3.06
N VAL A 74 9.12 -2.21 -3.45
CA VAL A 74 7.71 -2.44 -3.80
C VAL A 74 6.96 -3.16 -2.67
N TRP A 75 7.08 -2.64 -1.45
CA TRP A 75 6.50 -3.21 -0.25
C TRP A 75 5.87 -2.11 0.61
N ALA A 76 4.80 -2.49 1.31
CA ALA A 76 4.21 -1.63 2.33
C ALA A 76 5.16 -1.57 3.53
N VAL A 77 5.55 -0.35 3.90
CA VAL A 77 6.37 -0.05 5.06
C VAL A 77 5.53 -0.21 6.33
N ASP A 78 4.31 0.30 6.29
CA ASP A 78 3.29 0.19 7.34
C ASP A 78 1.91 0.63 6.79
N VAL A 79 0.82 0.17 7.39
CA VAL A 79 -0.57 0.51 7.04
C VAL A 79 -1.33 0.90 8.30
N ALA A 80 -1.98 2.07 8.26
CA ALA A 80 -2.78 2.58 9.37
C ALA A 80 -4.26 2.62 8.99
N PHE A 81 -5.08 1.95 9.79
CA PHE A 81 -6.54 2.00 9.72
C PHE A 81 -7.07 2.95 10.78
N ALA A 82 -8.01 3.82 10.43
CA ALA A 82 -8.66 4.66 11.42
C ALA A 82 -9.48 3.78 12.38
N PRO A 83 -9.58 4.12 13.69
CA PRO A 83 -10.18 3.24 14.71
C PRO A 83 -11.62 2.78 14.44
N ASN A 84 -12.39 3.55 13.67
CA ASN A 84 -13.78 3.27 13.31
C ASN A 84 -13.96 2.94 11.82
N SER A 85 -12.86 2.66 11.11
CA SER A 85 -12.87 2.28 9.70
C SER A 85 -12.85 0.76 9.51
N LYS A 86 -12.79 0.30 8.25
CA LYS A 86 -12.65 -1.12 7.92
C LYS A 86 -11.31 -1.66 8.45
N SER A 87 -11.32 -2.89 8.98
CA SER A 87 -10.09 -3.57 9.36
C SER A 87 -9.32 -4.06 8.12
N ALA A 88 -8.05 -4.44 8.32
CA ALA A 88 -7.22 -5.05 7.28
C ALA A 88 -7.86 -6.32 6.72
N GLU A 89 -8.44 -7.16 7.58
CA GLU A 89 -9.11 -8.40 7.19
C GLU A 89 -10.36 -8.13 6.36
N GLN A 90 -11.12 -7.08 6.71
CA GLN A 90 -12.30 -6.68 5.93
C GLN A 90 -11.91 -6.19 4.54
N LEU A 91 -10.88 -5.35 4.43
CA LEU A 91 -10.38 -4.92 3.12
C LEU A 91 -9.85 -6.10 2.29
N ARG A 92 -9.12 -7.02 2.93
CA ARG A 92 -8.62 -8.21 2.24
C ARG A 92 -9.76 -9.05 1.68
N ALA A 93 -10.78 -9.32 2.49
CA ALA A 93 -11.94 -10.08 2.05
C ALA A 93 -12.65 -9.43 0.86
N GLU A 94 -12.82 -8.11 0.88
CA GLU A 94 -13.41 -7.36 -0.24
C GLU A 94 -12.53 -7.42 -1.51
N CYS A 95 -11.21 -7.37 -1.37
CA CYS A 95 -10.29 -7.54 -2.50
C CYS A 95 -10.38 -8.96 -3.09
N ASP A 96 -10.39 -9.98 -2.25
CA ASP A 96 -10.49 -11.38 -2.68
C ASP A 96 -11.84 -11.61 -3.42
N GLU A 97 -12.96 -11.11 -2.88
CA GLU A 97 -14.27 -11.18 -3.53
C GLU A 97 -14.31 -10.44 -4.88
N ALA A 98 -13.70 -9.25 -4.95
CA ALA A 98 -13.63 -8.49 -6.20
C ALA A 98 -12.79 -9.21 -7.27
N LEU A 99 -11.69 -9.85 -6.87
CA LEU A 99 -10.86 -10.66 -7.77
C LEU A 99 -11.62 -11.88 -8.28
N ASP A 100 -12.29 -12.62 -7.40
CA ASP A 100 -13.11 -13.78 -7.76
C ASP A 100 -14.18 -13.38 -8.77
N ALA A 101 -14.91 -12.29 -8.50
CA ALA A 101 -15.92 -11.77 -9.42
C ALA A 101 -15.33 -11.32 -10.77
N MET A 102 -14.08 -10.82 -10.80
CA MET A 102 -13.39 -10.50 -12.06
C MET A 102 -13.04 -11.76 -12.84
N PHE A 103 -12.54 -12.80 -12.17
CA PHE A 103 -12.21 -14.08 -12.81
C PHE A 103 -13.44 -14.78 -13.37
N GLU A 104 -14.55 -14.82 -12.64
CA GLU A 104 -15.81 -15.40 -13.12
C GLU A 104 -16.31 -14.73 -14.40
N ARG A 105 -16.25 -13.39 -14.45
CA ARG A 105 -16.63 -12.62 -15.64
C ARG A 105 -15.72 -12.94 -16.83
N TRP A 106 -14.42 -13.10 -16.60
CA TRP A 106 -13.47 -13.42 -17.66
C TRP A 106 -13.70 -14.83 -18.22
N VAL A 107 -13.83 -15.84 -17.36
CA VAL A 107 -14.12 -17.22 -17.78
C VAL A 107 -15.41 -17.29 -18.58
N SER A 108 -16.48 -16.66 -18.09
CA SER A 108 -17.77 -16.60 -18.79
C SER A 108 -17.65 -15.95 -20.19
N ALA A 109 -16.81 -14.94 -20.33
CA ALA A 109 -16.56 -14.27 -21.61
C ALA A 109 -15.77 -15.16 -22.60
N GLU A 110 -14.81 -15.95 -22.12
CA GLU A 110 -14.05 -16.88 -22.97
C GLU A 110 -14.89 -18.08 -23.40
N GLU A 111 -15.73 -18.61 -22.51
CA GLU A 111 -16.65 -19.71 -22.82
C GLU A 111 -17.75 -19.28 -23.80
N GLY A 112 -18.28 -18.06 -23.68
CA GLY A 112 -19.25 -17.51 -24.63
C GLY A 112 -18.67 -17.13 -26.00
N ALA A 113 -17.34 -17.08 -26.15
CA ALA A 113 -16.64 -16.77 -27.39
C ALA A 113 -16.21 -18.01 -28.20
N ARG A 114 -16.39 -19.22 -27.66
CA ARG A 114 -16.15 -20.51 -28.32
C ARG A 114 -17.44 -21.09 -28.91
#